data_AF-A0AB39K9J6-F1
#
_entry.id   AF-A0AB39K9J6-F1
#
_cell.length_a   1.000
_cell.length_b   1.000
_cell.length_c   1.000
_cell.angle_alpha   90.00
_cell.angle_beta   90.00
_cell.angle_gamma   90.00
#
_symmetry.space_group_name_H-M   'P 1'
#
loop_
_entity.id
_entity.type
_entity.pdbx_description
1 polymer ?
#
loop_
_entity_poly.entity_id
_entity_poly.type
_entity_poly.pdbx_seq_one_letter_code
_entity_poly.pdbx_strand_id
1 'polypeptide(L)'
;MIDHPFEIKLLAALDNDQFQDAIWEFEIDGDISTLLLIDYALEQFQQKKIQANQVYVVSEHLPQQVSGSNLGLEKNESYTFVELLQFLVFTQANDVKNALSNMLFDSTEQAQLILSQRADNYHLALNSSNQLKDLFGLVNHIYSYPAEIKKLFFIKTLHFKNKRYQPITPLIAHSVLTSVLYLSHQFRKIYITYLEHNQSIGFFSFLDDIHRLEHLVPYYHSFQEEQVDAQKCSSKTGIINILGDTYFGETYTEKRKLKGKKDALQQYGYHHSFEKIKHFLGKDDINIANFEAVFSLENESPLKDKKSFILKADAKKTLEEFKSIYLNHFVLANNHLKDYGDEGLAYTLRQFDQANISYMGAGLNQKDAHKYFEISFENKHYAVFNGYWHRDTAYLDYDFYALGLRGGVACLNGVLLEQIVRYKQTHPKHKIIVICHWGVDFKPPTKEQMKLASILTQGGADLILGHGAHTIQPVQFINQKPVVFGIGNAVFNSDGEYEQQQALPFGCIARLDLAKDLLRLYPIYTNNLKTFWQPYPVDIKDFSKASTYMTSLLTPENYIATQDNLGRYVEIKF
;
A
#
# COMPACT_ATOMS: atom_id res chain seq x y z
N MET A 1 26.86 22.50 -9.93
CA MET A 1 26.52 21.14 -10.37
C MET A 1 25.04 21.13 -10.70
N ILE A 2 24.63 20.43 -11.76
CA ILE A 2 23.25 20.45 -12.22
C ILE A 2 22.41 19.69 -11.19
N ASP A 3 21.48 20.42 -10.57
CA ASP A 3 20.57 20.01 -9.50
C ASP A 3 19.49 19.06 -10.06
N HIS A 4 19.90 17.88 -10.52
CA HIS A 4 18.96 16.87 -10.99
C HIS A 4 18.28 16.23 -9.78
N PRO A 5 16.94 16.14 -9.78
CA PRO A 5 16.23 15.40 -8.74
C PRO A 5 16.69 13.93 -8.75
N PHE A 6 17.33 13.49 -7.67
CA PHE A 6 17.80 12.12 -7.47
C PHE A 6 17.00 11.39 -6.38
N GLU A 7 17.00 10.06 -6.45
CA GLU A 7 16.52 9.17 -5.39
C GLU A 7 17.70 8.43 -4.77
N ILE A 8 17.62 8.19 -3.46
CA ILE A 8 18.52 7.29 -2.76
C ILE A 8 17.69 6.08 -2.35
N LYS A 9 18.11 4.89 -2.79
CA LYS A 9 17.58 3.59 -2.36
C LYS A 9 18.77 2.67 -2.17
N LEU A 10 19.41 2.78 -1.00
CA LEU A 10 20.60 2.05 -0.68
C LEU A 10 20.34 1.13 0.49
N LEU A 11 20.73 -0.14 0.37
CA LEU A 11 20.71 -1.11 1.46
C LEU A 11 22.10 -1.71 1.60
N ALA A 12 22.63 -1.68 2.81
CA ALA A 12 23.94 -2.23 3.14
C ALA A 12 23.85 -3.10 4.40
N ALA A 13 24.63 -4.16 4.46
CA ALA A 13 24.78 -4.95 5.68
C ALA A 13 25.65 -4.19 6.70
N LEU A 14 25.49 -4.46 8.00
CA LEU A 14 26.31 -3.86 9.06
C LEU A 14 27.81 -4.12 8.88
N ASP A 15 28.17 -5.26 8.29
CA ASP A 15 29.54 -5.65 7.98
C ASP A 15 30.03 -5.18 6.60
N ASN A 16 29.28 -4.31 5.91
CA ASN A 16 29.67 -3.80 4.61
C ASN A 16 30.99 -3.01 4.68
N ASP A 17 32.00 -3.54 3.99
CA ASP A 17 33.31 -2.91 3.80
C ASP A 17 33.56 -2.49 2.34
N GLN A 18 32.57 -2.69 1.45
CA GLN A 18 32.67 -2.38 0.03
C GLN A 18 31.85 -1.14 -0.33
N PHE A 19 32.56 -0.11 -0.82
CA PHE A 19 31.98 1.19 -1.22
C PHE A 19 32.21 1.47 -2.70
N GLN A 20 32.18 0.44 -3.55
CA GLN A 20 32.55 0.54 -4.96
C GLN A 20 31.44 1.19 -5.83
N ASP A 21 30.18 1.10 -5.41
CA ASP A 21 29.07 1.70 -6.14
C ASP A 21 29.08 3.22 -6.03
N ALA A 22 28.85 3.90 -7.16
CA ALA A 22 28.89 5.36 -7.25
C ALA A 22 27.92 6.08 -6.29
N ILE A 23 26.88 5.39 -5.82
CA ILE A 23 25.93 5.91 -4.83
C ILE A 23 26.60 6.22 -3.47
N TRP A 24 27.71 5.55 -3.13
CA TRP A 24 28.44 5.78 -1.89
C TRP A 24 29.23 7.08 -1.86
N GLU A 25 29.61 7.59 -3.03
CA GLU A 25 30.24 8.89 -3.21
C GLU A 25 29.22 10.04 -3.24
N PHE A 26 27.92 9.71 -3.16
CA PHE A 26 26.86 10.70 -3.16
C PHE A 26 26.98 11.60 -1.92
N GLU A 27 26.98 12.91 -2.16
CA GLU A 27 27.12 13.94 -1.13
C GLU A 27 25.74 14.39 -0.61
N ILE A 28 25.59 14.36 0.71
CA ILE A 28 24.40 14.78 1.43
C ILE A 28 24.73 16.04 2.22
N ASP A 29 24.16 17.16 1.80
CA ASP A 29 24.08 18.37 2.63
C ASP A 29 23.10 18.14 3.79
N GLY A 30 23.53 18.32 5.03
CA GLY A 30 22.61 18.20 6.16
C GLY A 30 23.25 18.43 7.51
N ASP A 31 22.43 18.79 8.49
CA ASP A 31 22.87 18.88 9.88
C ASP A 31 22.96 17.46 10.49
N ILE A 32 24.18 16.91 10.50
CA ILE A 32 24.49 15.63 11.13
C ILE A 32 24.65 15.71 12.66
N SER A 33 24.58 16.91 13.26
CA SER A 33 24.87 17.07 14.70
C SER A 33 23.87 16.33 15.59
N THR A 34 22.63 16.11 15.12
CA THR A 34 21.66 15.27 15.84
C THR A 34 22.12 13.80 15.89
N LEU A 35 22.65 13.26 14.79
CA LEU A 35 23.18 11.88 14.77
C LEU A 35 24.44 11.75 15.63
N LEU A 36 25.34 12.73 15.55
CA LEU A 36 26.54 12.77 16.40
C LEU A 36 26.19 12.88 17.88
N LEU A 37 25.15 13.64 18.24
CA LEU A 37 24.65 13.74 19.61
C LEU A 37 24.06 12.43 20.10
N ILE A 38 23.29 11.72 19.26
CA ILE A 38 22.76 10.39 19.58
C ILE A 38 23.91 9.42 19.82
N ASP A 39 24.90 9.39 18.92
CA ASP A 39 26.08 8.55 19.06
C ASP A 39 26.86 8.84 20.35
N TYR A 40 27.07 10.12 20.67
CA TYR A 40 27.71 10.56 21.92
C TYR A 40 26.92 10.11 23.15
N ALA A 41 25.61 10.32 23.15
CA ALA A 41 24.73 9.93 24.24
C ALA A 41 24.80 8.42 24.51
N LEU A 42 24.73 7.60 23.46
CA LEU A 42 24.83 6.14 23.57
C LEU A 42 26.19 5.70 24.12
N GLU A 43 27.27 6.35 23.69
CA GLU A 43 28.62 6.04 24.18
C GLU A 43 28.75 6.38 25.68
N GLN A 44 28.31 7.57 26.10
CA GLN A 44 28.36 7.96 27.51
C GLN A 44 27.56 6.99 28.39
N PHE A 45 26.42 6.52 27.88
CA PHE A 45 25.59 5.54 28.57
C PHE A 45 26.28 4.18 28.66
N GLN A 46 26.85 3.67 27.56
CA GLN A 46 27.56 2.39 27.54
C GLN A 46 28.80 2.41 28.45
N GLN A 47 29.52 3.53 28.50
CA GLN A 47 30.67 3.75 29.38
C GLN A 47 30.27 4.02 30.84
N LYS A 48 28.97 4.01 31.17
CA LYS A 48 28.41 4.28 32.51
C LYS A 48 28.79 5.66 33.06
N LYS A 49 29.07 6.63 32.18
CA LYS A 49 29.33 8.03 32.53
C LYS A 49 28.04 8.81 32.79
N ILE A 50 26.91 8.35 32.25
CA ILE A 50 25.57 8.85 32.52
C ILE A 50 24.65 7.68 32.90
N GLN A 51 23.76 7.89 33.87
CA GLN A 51 22.78 6.88 34.30
C GLN A 51 21.44 7.07 33.58
N ALA A 52 20.72 5.97 33.34
CA ALA A 52 19.41 6.00 32.67
C ALA A 52 18.41 6.97 33.32
N ASN A 53 18.39 7.00 34.66
CA ASN A 53 17.49 7.80 35.49
C ASN A 53 18.09 9.14 35.92
N GLN A 54 19.26 9.53 35.39
CA GLN A 54 19.81 10.86 35.66
C GLN A 54 18.83 11.91 35.15
N VAL A 55 18.58 12.94 35.95
CA VAL A 55 17.53 13.94 35.67
C VAL A 55 18.15 15.24 35.18
N TYR A 56 17.60 15.77 34.10
CA TYR A 56 17.81 17.14 33.63
C TYR A 56 16.60 18.00 33.95
N VAL A 57 16.84 19.22 34.44
CA VAL A 57 15.80 20.22 34.70
C VAL A 57 15.89 21.30 33.62
N VAL A 58 14.80 21.55 32.91
CA VAL A 58 14.75 22.52 31.80
C VAL A 58 15.03 23.93 32.31
N SER A 59 16.10 24.54 31.79
CA SER A 59 16.58 25.87 32.20
C SER A 59 15.75 27.03 31.60
N GLU A 60 15.95 28.25 32.09
CA GLU A 60 15.22 29.46 31.65
C GLU A 60 15.44 29.84 30.18
N HIS A 61 16.54 29.40 29.57
CA HIS A 61 16.96 29.82 28.24
C HIS A 61 16.72 28.69 27.24
N LEU A 62 15.46 28.48 26.86
CA LEU A 62 15.15 27.78 25.61
C LEU A 62 15.23 28.82 24.47
N PRO A 63 16.16 28.71 23.50
CA PRO A 63 16.23 29.66 22.41
C PRO A 63 14.89 29.72 21.67
N GLN A 64 14.30 30.92 21.56
CA GLN A 64 13.15 31.14 20.69
C GLN A 64 13.62 31.23 19.24
N GLN A 65 13.22 30.21 18.47
CA GLN A 65 13.31 30.06 17.00
C GLN A 65 14.69 30.10 16.34
N VAL A 66 15.06 28.96 15.71
CA VAL A 66 15.58 28.89 14.34
C VAL A 66 15.07 27.56 13.77
N SER A 67 14.35 27.60 12.63
CA SER A 67 13.83 26.46 11.83
C SER A 67 13.81 25.05 12.46
N GLY A 68 12.62 24.55 12.84
CA GLY A 68 12.40 23.15 13.29
C GLY A 68 11.20 23.02 14.24
N SER A 69 10.62 21.83 14.38
CA SER A 69 9.50 21.58 15.30
C SER A 69 9.98 21.28 16.72
N ASN A 70 9.49 21.99 17.73
CA ASN A 70 9.72 21.67 19.15
C ASN A 70 8.71 20.63 19.65
N LEU A 71 9.11 19.82 20.64
CA LEU A 71 8.20 18.89 21.34
C LEU A 71 7.34 19.62 22.38
N GLY A 72 7.84 20.72 22.92
CA GLY A 72 7.15 21.57 23.91
C GLY A 72 7.61 21.31 25.34
N LEU A 73 8.92 21.12 25.56
CA LEU A 73 9.50 21.09 26.90
C LEU A 73 9.31 22.46 27.59
N GLU A 74 8.84 22.48 28.84
CA GLU A 74 8.61 23.70 29.61
C GLU A 74 9.64 23.85 30.73
N LYS A 75 9.88 25.12 31.11
CA LYS A 75 10.78 25.50 32.20
C LYS A 75 10.44 24.76 33.50
N ASN A 76 11.47 24.34 34.23
CA ASN A 76 11.38 23.61 35.50
C ASN A 76 10.78 22.20 35.40
N GLU A 77 10.41 21.73 34.21
CA GLU A 77 10.09 20.31 34.02
C GLU A 77 11.37 19.47 34.12
N SER A 78 11.21 18.23 34.58
CA SER A 78 12.30 17.30 34.81
C SER A 78 12.15 16.10 33.88
N TYR A 79 13.23 15.75 33.19
CA TYR A 79 13.27 14.62 32.26
C TYR A 79 14.50 13.78 32.52
N THR A 80 14.34 12.46 32.45
CA THR A 80 15.45 11.52 32.54
C THR A 80 16.29 11.51 31.25
N PHE A 81 17.54 11.05 31.34
CA PHE A 81 18.39 10.81 30.17
C PHE A 81 17.69 9.94 29.13
N VAL A 82 17.04 8.86 29.57
CA VAL A 82 16.32 7.93 28.69
C VAL A 82 15.17 8.65 27.97
N GLU A 83 14.37 9.44 28.69
CA GLU A 83 13.27 10.20 28.09
C GLU A 83 13.79 11.18 27.03
N LEU A 84 14.81 11.97 27.35
CA LEU A 84 15.37 12.94 26.39
C LEU A 84 15.95 12.28 25.14
N LEU A 85 16.68 11.17 25.29
CA LEU A 85 17.24 10.46 24.15
C LEU A 85 16.13 9.79 23.32
N GLN A 86 15.12 9.19 23.95
CA GLN A 86 13.93 8.65 23.27
C GLN A 86 13.19 9.74 22.49
N PHE A 87 12.97 10.90 23.11
CA PHE A 87 12.31 12.04 22.48
C PHE A 87 13.12 12.53 21.28
N LEU A 88 14.45 12.61 21.40
CA LEU A 88 15.31 13.07 20.32
C LEU A 88 15.30 12.11 19.15
N VAL A 89 15.43 10.80 19.40
CA VAL A 89 15.37 9.76 18.37
C VAL A 89 14.01 9.77 17.66
N PHE A 90 12.92 9.92 18.41
CA PHE A 90 11.55 9.84 17.89
C PHE A 90 11.09 11.11 17.13
N THR A 91 11.54 12.29 17.58
CA THR A 91 11.03 13.59 17.09
C THR A 91 12.08 14.47 16.43
N GLN A 92 13.35 14.31 16.78
CA GLN A 92 14.44 15.25 16.49
C GLN A 92 14.13 16.70 16.84
N ALA A 93 13.28 16.92 17.85
CA ALA A 93 12.85 18.25 18.22
C ALA A 93 14.02 19.08 18.78
N ASN A 94 14.07 20.36 18.39
CA ASN A 94 15.21 21.23 18.73
C ASN A 94 15.32 21.49 20.23
N ASP A 95 14.19 21.69 20.93
CA ASP A 95 14.17 21.83 22.39
C ASP A 95 14.69 20.59 23.12
N VAL A 96 14.37 19.40 22.61
CA VAL A 96 14.90 18.13 23.12
C VAL A 96 16.39 17.99 22.84
N LYS A 97 16.84 18.33 21.62
CA LYS A 97 18.27 18.34 21.24
C LYS A 97 19.09 19.22 22.18
N ASN A 98 18.59 20.43 22.45
CA ASN A 98 19.22 21.37 23.37
C ASN A 98 19.24 20.85 24.81
N ALA A 99 18.13 20.28 25.29
CA ALA A 99 18.05 19.70 26.64
C ALA A 99 19.05 18.55 26.82
N LEU A 100 19.12 17.63 25.86
CA LEU A 100 20.07 16.52 25.91
C LEU A 100 21.52 17.00 25.80
N SER A 101 21.80 17.99 24.95
CA SER A 101 23.12 18.62 24.84
C SER A 101 23.54 19.24 26.18
N ASN A 102 22.67 20.03 26.82
CA ASN A 102 22.94 20.65 28.13
C ASN A 102 23.10 19.62 29.26
N MET A 103 22.56 18.42 29.10
CA MET A 103 22.73 17.33 30.05
C MET A 103 24.08 16.63 29.90
N LEU A 104 24.60 16.56 28.67
CA LEU A 104 25.81 15.81 28.30
C LEU A 104 27.08 16.67 28.27
N PHE A 105 26.94 17.99 28.15
CA PHE A 105 28.05 18.93 28.02
C PHE A 105 27.91 20.08 29.04
N ASP A 106 29.06 20.58 29.51
CA ASP A 106 29.16 21.70 30.44
C ASP A 106 28.90 23.05 29.76
N SER A 107 29.19 23.17 28.45
CA SER A 107 28.96 24.39 27.67
C SER A 107 28.75 24.10 26.17
N THR A 108 28.21 25.09 25.45
CA THR A 108 28.02 25.03 23.99
C THR A 108 29.34 24.89 23.23
N GLU A 109 30.41 25.55 23.69
CA GLU A 109 31.74 25.45 23.10
C GLU A 109 32.32 24.05 23.27
N GLN A 110 32.13 23.43 24.44
CA GLN A 110 32.54 22.06 24.70
C GLN A 110 31.76 21.08 23.81
N ALA A 111 30.44 21.27 23.68
CA ALA A 111 29.60 20.48 22.78
C ALA A 111 30.09 20.58 21.33
N GLN A 112 30.34 21.80 20.83
CA GLN A 112 30.84 22.02 19.48
C GLN A 112 32.22 21.35 19.26
N LEU A 113 33.14 21.49 20.21
CA LEU A 113 34.46 20.86 20.12
C LEU A 113 34.37 19.33 20.04
N ILE A 114 33.61 18.71 20.93
CA ILE A 114 33.49 17.24 21.00
C ILE A 114 32.75 16.70 19.76
N LEU A 115 31.67 17.35 19.34
CA LEU A 115 30.93 16.91 18.15
C LEU A 115 31.74 17.09 16.87
N SER A 116 32.55 18.15 16.74
CA SER A 116 33.48 18.31 15.62
C SER A 116 34.56 17.22 15.60
N GLN A 117 35.22 16.95 16.74
CA GLN A 117 36.21 15.87 16.84
C GLN A 117 35.61 14.50 16.52
N ARG A 118 34.37 14.28 16.90
CA ARG A 118 33.64 13.05 16.57
C ARG A 118 33.32 12.97 15.09
N ALA A 119 32.92 14.08 14.46
CA ALA A 119 32.70 14.12 13.02
C ALA A 119 33.98 13.76 12.26
N ASP A 120 35.13 14.31 12.68
CA ASP A 120 36.44 14.02 12.08
C ASP A 120 36.79 12.51 12.11
N ASN A 121 36.42 11.78 13.18
CA ASN A 121 36.65 10.33 13.29
C ASN A 121 35.93 9.52 12.20
N TYR A 122 34.85 10.06 11.63
CA TYR A 122 34.08 9.46 10.55
C TYR A 122 34.33 10.15 9.20
N HIS A 123 35.30 11.06 9.10
CA HIS A 123 35.51 11.92 7.92
C HIS A 123 34.31 12.81 7.56
N LEU A 124 33.51 13.17 8.57
CA LEU A 124 32.33 14.01 8.44
C LEU A 124 32.63 15.46 8.82
N ALA A 125 31.89 16.39 8.23
CA ALA A 125 31.91 17.82 8.53
C ALA A 125 30.54 18.31 9.01
N LEU A 126 30.53 19.12 10.07
CA LEU A 126 29.33 19.81 10.54
C LEU A 126 28.89 20.89 9.54
N ASN A 127 27.58 21.04 9.35
CA ASN A 127 26.96 22.07 8.50
C ASN A 127 27.50 22.11 7.06
N SER A 128 27.93 20.97 6.54
CA SER A 128 28.56 20.82 5.22
C SER A 128 28.01 19.57 4.52
N SER A 129 28.38 19.39 3.24
CA SER A 129 28.12 18.13 2.55
C SER A 129 28.97 17.00 3.07
N ASN A 130 28.37 15.82 3.17
CA ASN A 130 29.01 14.60 3.67
C ASN A 130 28.75 13.46 2.71
N GLN A 131 29.78 12.65 2.41
CA GLN A 131 29.58 11.49 1.54
C GLN A 131 28.80 10.39 2.26
N LEU A 132 27.99 9.66 1.51
CA LEU A 132 27.12 8.62 2.05
C LEU A 132 27.91 7.47 2.72
N LYS A 133 29.12 7.16 2.24
CA LYS A 133 30.03 6.17 2.86
C LYS A 133 30.48 6.58 4.26
N ASP A 134 30.80 7.85 4.46
CA ASP A 134 31.27 8.41 5.73
C ASP A 134 30.11 8.47 6.73
N LEU A 135 28.93 8.86 6.23
CA LEU A 135 27.70 8.84 7.00
C LEU A 135 27.30 7.43 7.42
N PHE A 136 27.51 6.43 6.55
CA PHE A 136 27.32 5.03 6.90
C PHE A 136 28.21 4.60 8.06
N GLY A 137 29.46 5.06 8.14
CA GLY A 137 30.34 4.78 9.28
C GLY A 137 29.73 5.20 10.62
N LEU A 138 29.21 6.42 10.72
CA LEU A 138 28.53 6.92 11.92
C LEU A 138 27.26 6.11 12.24
N VAL A 139 26.43 5.87 11.24
CA VAL A 139 25.16 5.13 11.39
C VAL A 139 25.40 3.68 11.78
N ASN A 140 26.43 3.04 11.19
CA ASN A 140 26.86 1.69 11.52
C ASN A 140 27.25 1.60 13.00
N HIS A 141 28.02 2.56 13.50
CA HIS A 141 28.39 2.60 14.92
C HIS A 141 27.13 2.72 15.82
N ILE A 142 26.20 3.62 15.51
CA ILE A 142 24.92 3.77 16.25
C ILE A 142 24.11 2.46 16.28
N TYR A 143 24.06 1.72 15.18
CA TYR A 143 23.30 0.46 15.12
C TYR A 143 24.07 -0.79 15.57
N SER A 144 25.39 -0.67 15.77
CA SER A 144 26.25 -1.72 16.33
C SER A 144 26.09 -1.91 17.84
N TYR A 145 25.48 -0.94 18.55
CA TYR A 145 25.19 -1.08 19.98
C TYR A 145 24.30 -2.31 20.26
N PRO A 146 24.46 -2.99 21.42
CA PRO A 146 23.67 -4.16 21.78
C PRO A 146 22.15 -3.95 21.67
N ALA A 147 21.42 -5.01 21.33
CA ALA A 147 19.98 -4.96 21.12
C ALA A 147 19.21 -4.47 22.36
N GLU A 148 19.71 -4.73 23.57
CA GLU A 148 19.14 -4.26 24.84
C GLU A 148 19.21 -2.73 24.95
N ILE A 149 20.32 -2.13 24.51
CA ILE A 149 20.51 -0.68 24.47
C ILE A 149 19.58 -0.09 23.40
N LYS A 150 19.55 -0.68 22.20
CA LYS A 150 18.68 -0.20 21.12
C LYS A 150 17.19 -0.23 21.52
N LYS A 151 16.72 -1.32 22.13
CA LYS A 151 15.33 -1.45 22.63
C LYS A 151 14.96 -0.42 23.69
N LEU A 152 15.93 0.12 24.43
CA LEU A 152 15.70 1.15 25.43
C LEU A 152 15.40 2.51 24.80
N PHE A 153 16.00 2.84 23.66
CA PHE A 153 15.94 4.19 23.09
C PHE A 153 15.12 4.30 21.80
N PHE A 154 15.05 3.25 20.99
CA PHE A 154 14.25 3.21 19.76
C PHE A 154 12.83 2.72 20.07
N ILE A 155 11.98 3.67 20.47
CA ILE A 155 10.58 3.40 20.83
C ILE A 155 9.64 3.50 19.63
N LYS A 156 8.54 2.72 19.66
CA LYS A 156 7.50 2.70 18.61
C LYS A 156 6.34 3.64 18.87
N THR A 157 6.20 4.12 20.10
CA THR A 157 5.14 5.07 20.48
C THR A 157 5.69 5.97 21.56
N LEU A 158 5.47 7.27 21.38
CA LEU A 158 5.86 8.30 22.33
C LEU A 158 4.61 8.87 23.01
N HIS A 159 4.62 8.94 24.34
CA HIS A 159 3.63 9.66 25.12
C HIS A 159 4.30 10.85 25.80
N PHE A 160 3.73 12.05 25.62
CA PHE A 160 4.24 13.27 26.23
C PHE A 160 3.07 14.21 26.57
N LYS A 161 3.03 14.73 27.80
CA LYS A 161 1.93 15.59 28.33
C LYS A 161 0.53 15.05 28.07
N ASN A 162 0.30 13.76 28.37
CA ASN A 162 -0.95 13.03 28.12
C ASN A 162 -1.39 12.98 26.64
N LYS A 163 -0.52 13.35 25.70
CA LYS A 163 -0.74 13.18 24.26
C LYS A 163 0.14 12.05 23.74
N ARG A 164 -0.44 11.22 22.88
CA ARG A 164 0.31 10.24 22.09
C ARG A 164 0.84 10.94 20.84
N TYR A 165 2.15 10.91 20.66
CA TYR A 165 2.80 11.40 19.46
C TYR A 165 2.93 10.24 18.47
N GLN A 166 2.50 10.50 17.24
CA GLN A 166 2.82 9.62 16.14
C GLN A 166 4.25 9.91 15.69
N PRO A 167 5.00 8.89 15.28
CA PRO A 167 6.30 9.13 14.72
C PRO A 167 6.21 9.93 13.42
N ILE A 168 7.32 10.57 13.06
CA ILE A 168 7.42 11.44 11.88
C ILE A 168 7.14 10.68 10.58
N THR A 169 7.26 9.35 10.60
CA THR A 169 6.76 8.46 9.56
C THR A 169 6.01 7.28 10.19
N PRO A 170 4.91 6.80 9.57
CA PRO A 170 4.24 5.56 9.96
C PRO A 170 5.16 4.33 10.02
N LEU A 171 6.32 4.35 9.37
CA LEU A 171 7.34 3.28 9.44
C LEU A 171 7.79 2.96 10.87
N ILE A 172 7.94 3.97 11.73
CA ILE A 172 8.40 3.80 13.12
C ILE A 172 7.29 3.20 14.00
N ALA A 173 6.02 3.47 13.66
CA ALA A 173 4.89 2.93 14.39
C ALA A 173 4.71 1.43 14.15
N HIS A 174 5.19 0.92 13.02
CA HIS A 174 4.99 -0.47 12.62
C HIS A 174 6.10 -1.40 13.13
N SER A 175 5.75 -2.66 13.33
CA SER A 175 6.66 -3.72 13.82
C SER A 175 7.76 -4.15 12.84
N VAL A 176 7.73 -3.68 11.59
CA VAL A 176 8.57 -4.25 10.53
C VAL A 176 10.03 -3.81 10.63
N LEU A 177 10.28 -2.56 11.04
CA LEU A 177 11.64 -2.05 11.25
C LEU A 177 12.00 -2.03 12.73
N THR A 178 13.29 -2.10 13.02
CA THR A 178 13.80 -1.98 14.38
C THR A 178 13.94 -0.51 14.77
N SER A 179 14.40 0.32 13.84
CA SER A 179 14.57 1.75 14.06
C SER A 179 14.56 2.54 12.75
N VAL A 180 14.17 3.80 12.86
CA VAL A 180 14.29 4.79 11.79
C VAL A 180 14.84 6.08 12.40
N LEU A 181 15.93 6.55 11.84
CA LEU A 181 16.48 7.89 12.00
C LEU A 181 16.24 8.65 10.70
N TYR A 182 16.46 9.96 10.71
CA TYR A 182 16.45 10.72 9.47
C TYR A 182 17.40 11.91 9.53
N LEU A 183 17.77 12.43 8.36
CA LEU A 183 18.48 13.69 8.21
C LEU A 183 17.64 14.62 7.34
N SER A 184 17.71 15.91 7.63
CA SER A 184 17.12 16.95 6.78
C SER A 184 18.18 17.45 5.81
N HIS A 185 17.91 17.32 4.50
CA HIS A 185 18.77 17.75 3.40
C HIS A 185 18.07 18.82 2.58
N GLN A 186 18.48 20.09 2.70
CA GLN A 186 17.98 21.31 2.00
C GLN A 186 16.44 21.46 1.91
N PHE A 187 15.74 20.54 1.23
CA PHE A 187 14.27 20.46 1.06
C PHE A 187 13.69 19.03 1.15
N ARG A 188 14.47 18.02 1.56
CA ARG A 188 14.09 16.59 1.58
C ARG A 188 14.57 15.90 2.84
N LYS A 189 13.93 14.78 3.17
CA LYS A 189 14.36 13.88 4.25
C LYS A 189 15.10 12.69 3.67
N ILE A 190 16.17 12.30 4.34
CA ILE A 190 16.86 11.02 4.10
C ILE A 190 16.54 10.15 5.29
N TYR A 191 15.82 9.07 5.06
CA TYR A 191 15.45 8.10 6.08
C TYR A 191 16.56 7.08 6.20
N ILE A 192 17.03 6.89 7.44
CA ILE A 192 18.10 5.98 7.80
C ILE A 192 17.48 4.89 8.65
N THR A 193 17.35 3.71 8.07
CA THR A 193 16.50 2.64 8.56
C THR A 193 17.34 1.44 8.95
N TYR A 194 16.87 0.66 9.92
CA TYR A 194 17.60 -0.53 10.36
C TYR A 194 16.65 -1.67 10.70
N LEU A 195 17.06 -2.87 10.27
CA LEU A 195 16.38 -4.12 10.57
C LEU A 195 17.33 -5.09 11.28
N GLU A 196 17.06 -5.37 12.55
CA GLU A 196 17.86 -6.26 13.39
C GLU A 196 17.96 -7.68 12.82
N HIS A 197 16.84 -8.21 12.30
CA HIS A 197 16.75 -9.60 11.87
C HIS A 197 17.82 -10.01 10.85
N ASN A 198 18.17 -9.11 9.94
CA ASN A 198 19.20 -9.34 8.93
C ASN A 198 20.35 -8.31 9.01
N GLN A 199 20.44 -7.56 10.11
CA GLN A 199 21.51 -6.60 10.34
C GLN A 199 21.74 -5.64 9.16
N SER A 200 20.66 -5.12 8.57
CA SER A 200 20.75 -4.25 7.39
C SER A 200 20.42 -2.80 7.72
N ILE A 201 21.18 -1.88 7.15
CA ILE A 201 20.98 -0.43 7.20
C ILE A 201 20.52 0.04 5.82
N GLY A 202 19.45 0.82 5.78
CA GLY A 202 18.94 1.42 4.55
C GLY A 202 18.97 2.94 4.57
N PHE A 203 19.42 3.56 3.48
CA PHE A 203 19.30 4.99 3.22
C PHE A 203 18.27 5.22 2.11
N PHE A 204 17.23 5.98 2.43
CA PHE A 204 16.09 6.20 1.53
C PHE A 204 15.75 7.68 1.39
N SER A 205 15.67 8.16 0.15
CA SER A 205 15.16 9.49 -0.20
C SER A 205 14.41 9.40 -1.53
N PHE A 206 13.17 9.85 -1.55
CA PHE A 206 12.28 9.71 -2.71
C PHE A 206 11.89 11.08 -3.28
N LEU A 207 11.61 11.14 -4.59
CA LEU A 207 11.20 12.37 -5.28
C LEU A 207 9.75 12.77 -5.03
N ASP A 208 8.94 11.81 -4.59
CA ASP A 208 7.50 11.96 -4.39
C ASP A 208 7.03 11.19 -3.16
N ASP A 209 5.81 11.51 -2.73
CA ASP A 209 5.15 10.91 -1.58
C ASP A 209 4.13 9.82 -2.00
N ILE A 210 4.41 8.98 -3.01
CA ILE A 210 3.51 7.87 -3.42
C ILE A 210 3.57 6.72 -2.41
N HIS A 211 3.30 7.00 -1.12
CA HIS A 211 3.44 6.07 0.02
C HIS A 211 4.64 5.11 -0.13
N ARG A 212 5.73 5.64 -0.67
CA ARG A 212 6.86 4.84 -1.17
C ARG A 212 7.66 4.39 0.02
N LEU A 213 7.88 5.28 0.96
CA LEU A 213 8.61 5.01 2.18
C LEU A 213 7.98 3.86 2.99
N GLU A 214 6.68 3.92 3.26
CA GLU A 214 5.98 2.95 4.12
C GLU A 214 5.96 1.54 3.55
N HIS A 215 6.07 1.40 2.22
CA HIS A 215 5.95 0.11 1.54
C HIS A 215 7.25 -0.38 0.91
N LEU A 216 8.06 0.50 0.33
CA LEU A 216 9.35 0.12 -0.27
C LEU A 216 10.36 -0.24 0.81
N VAL A 217 10.46 0.51 1.90
CA VAL A 217 11.50 0.25 2.90
C VAL A 217 11.41 -1.17 3.48
N PRO A 218 10.24 -1.64 3.95
CA PRO A 218 10.05 -3.04 4.31
C PRO A 218 10.44 -4.04 3.21
N TYR A 219 10.10 -3.72 1.96
CA TYR A 219 10.39 -4.55 0.80
C TYR A 219 11.89 -4.71 0.58
N TYR A 220 12.62 -3.60 0.46
CA TYR A 220 14.07 -3.60 0.22
C TYR A 220 14.81 -4.31 1.36
N HIS A 221 14.45 -4.04 2.62
CA HIS A 221 15.04 -4.75 3.75
C HIS A 221 14.81 -6.27 3.71
N SER A 222 13.71 -6.75 3.12
CA SER A 222 13.34 -8.18 3.16
C SER A 222 13.72 -8.95 1.90
N PHE A 223 13.77 -8.28 0.74
CA PHE A 223 13.95 -8.89 -0.57
C PHE A 223 14.98 -8.06 -1.35
N GLN A 224 16.22 -8.57 -1.49
CA GLN A 224 17.30 -7.89 -2.20
C GLN A 224 17.02 -7.79 -3.71
N GLU A 225 16.39 -6.71 -4.19
CA GLU A 225 16.04 -6.44 -5.62
C GLU A 225 15.57 -7.64 -6.47
N GLU A 226 15.08 -8.70 -5.82
CA GLU A 226 14.71 -9.93 -6.49
C GLU A 226 13.47 -9.65 -7.34
N GLN A 227 13.49 -10.16 -8.57
CA GLN A 227 12.31 -10.08 -9.43
C GLN A 227 11.15 -10.83 -8.75
N VAL A 228 9.98 -10.20 -8.77
CA VAL A 228 8.75 -10.87 -8.41
C VAL A 228 8.34 -11.77 -9.57
N ASP A 229 8.11 -13.03 -9.25
CA ASP A 229 7.76 -14.04 -10.24
C ASP A 229 6.35 -13.81 -10.78
N ALA A 230 6.23 -13.90 -12.10
CA ALA A 230 4.94 -13.90 -12.76
C ALA A 230 4.24 -15.27 -12.61
N GLN A 231 2.94 -15.23 -12.35
CA GLN A 231 2.07 -16.39 -12.52
C GLN A 231 1.66 -16.46 -13.99
N LYS A 232 2.34 -17.33 -14.74
CA LYS A 232 2.13 -17.47 -16.19
C LYS A 232 0.87 -18.25 -16.49
N CYS A 233 0.04 -17.74 -17.38
CA CYS A 233 -1.08 -18.47 -17.96
C CYS A 233 -1.27 -18.14 -19.44
N SER A 234 -2.06 -18.96 -20.13
CA SER A 234 -2.36 -18.80 -21.55
C SER A 234 -3.87 -18.70 -21.72
N SER A 235 -4.32 -17.67 -22.45
CA SER A 235 -5.71 -17.59 -22.90
C SER A 235 -5.88 -18.42 -24.17
N LYS A 236 -6.88 -19.29 -24.21
CA LYS A 236 -7.18 -20.09 -25.41
C LYS A 236 -8.05 -19.35 -26.42
N THR A 237 -8.97 -18.52 -25.92
CA THR A 237 -9.97 -17.80 -26.73
C THR A 237 -9.55 -16.38 -27.06
N GLY A 238 -8.52 -15.86 -26.39
CA GLY A 238 -8.15 -14.44 -26.46
C GLY A 238 -9.14 -13.54 -25.71
N ILE A 239 -10.00 -14.11 -24.86
CA ILE A 239 -10.97 -13.37 -24.05
C ILE A 239 -10.53 -13.37 -22.59
N ILE A 240 -10.62 -12.17 -21.99
CA ILE A 240 -10.57 -12.00 -20.53
C ILE A 240 -11.85 -11.30 -20.09
N ASN A 241 -12.59 -11.88 -19.16
CA ASN A 241 -13.69 -11.22 -18.47
C ASN A 241 -13.23 -10.80 -17.08
N ILE A 242 -13.47 -9.54 -16.71
CA ILE A 242 -13.11 -8.96 -15.41
C ILE A 242 -14.40 -8.46 -14.77
N LEU A 243 -14.75 -9.09 -13.66
CA LEU A 243 -15.92 -8.77 -12.86
C LEU A 243 -15.49 -7.86 -11.70
N GLY A 244 -16.38 -6.94 -11.36
CA GLY A 244 -16.23 -6.08 -10.19
C GLY A 244 -16.36 -6.82 -8.87
N ASP A 245 -16.66 -6.07 -7.81
CA ASP A 245 -16.67 -6.56 -6.44
C ASP A 245 -17.61 -7.76 -6.28
N THR A 246 -17.09 -8.86 -5.71
CA THR A 246 -17.76 -10.16 -5.66
C THR A 246 -17.71 -10.75 -4.25
N TYR A 247 -18.89 -10.93 -3.65
CA TYR A 247 -19.15 -11.55 -2.35
C TYR A 247 -20.63 -12.01 -2.26
N PHE A 248 -20.86 -13.26 -1.86
CA PHE A 248 -22.20 -13.86 -1.77
C PHE A 248 -23.06 -13.33 -0.63
N GLY A 249 -22.48 -12.54 0.28
CA GLY A 249 -23.25 -11.75 1.25
C GLY A 249 -23.60 -12.49 2.53
N GLU A 250 -22.92 -13.58 2.88
CA GLU A 250 -23.22 -14.43 4.04
C GLU A 250 -23.41 -13.64 5.34
N THR A 251 -22.50 -12.73 5.66
CA THR A 251 -22.63 -11.84 6.83
C THR A 251 -23.86 -10.94 6.76
N TYR A 252 -24.24 -10.46 5.57
CA TYR A 252 -25.48 -9.69 5.40
C TYR A 252 -26.71 -10.59 5.53
N THR A 253 -26.64 -11.81 5.00
CA THR A 253 -27.67 -12.83 5.14
C THR A 253 -27.91 -13.20 6.59
N GLU A 254 -26.87 -13.38 7.40
CA GLU A 254 -27.00 -13.61 8.84
C GLU A 254 -27.70 -12.44 9.53
N LYS A 255 -27.30 -11.20 9.24
CA LYS A 255 -27.95 -9.99 9.77
C LYS A 255 -29.42 -9.89 9.35
N ARG A 256 -29.76 -10.24 8.10
CA ARG A 256 -31.13 -10.26 7.58
C ARG A 256 -31.96 -11.36 8.26
N LYS A 257 -31.40 -12.56 8.42
CA LYS A 257 -32.04 -13.70 9.10
C LYS A 257 -32.38 -13.39 10.56
N LEU A 258 -31.48 -12.76 11.30
CA LEU A 258 -31.72 -12.32 12.69
C LEU A 258 -32.89 -11.31 12.80
N LYS A 259 -33.17 -10.56 11.72
CA LYS A 259 -34.30 -9.63 11.62
C LYS A 259 -35.55 -10.28 11.03
N GLY A 260 -35.58 -11.60 10.86
CA GLY A 260 -36.69 -12.34 10.24
C GLY A 260 -36.88 -12.09 8.74
N LYS A 261 -35.88 -11.53 8.05
CA LYS A 261 -35.93 -11.27 6.60
C LYS A 261 -35.29 -12.42 5.82
N LYS A 262 -36.04 -12.98 4.86
CA LYS A 262 -35.51 -13.90 3.85
C LYS A 262 -34.86 -13.13 2.71
N ASP A 263 -33.75 -13.65 2.21
CA ASP A 263 -33.04 -13.13 1.03
C ASP A 263 -32.77 -14.26 0.02
N ALA A 264 -32.15 -13.90 -1.10
CA ALA A 264 -31.88 -14.84 -2.18
C ALA A 264 -30.94 -15.98 -1.79
N LEU A 265 -29.89 -15.70 -1.00
CA LEU A 265 -28.95 -16.73 -0.58
C LEU A 265 -29.63 -17.81 0.27
N GLN A 266 -30.56 -17.42 1.15
CA GLN A 266 -31.37 -18.35 1.94
C GLN A 266 -32.35 -19.16 1.08
N GLN A 267 -32.97 -18.54 0.06
CA GLN A 267 -34.07 -19.15 -0.68
C GLN A 267 -33.61 -19.99 -1.87
N TYR A 268 -32.57 -19.53 -2.56
CA TYR A 268 -32.10 -20.10 -3.83
C TYR A 268 -30.64 -20.58 -3.75
N GLY A 269 -29.86 -20.12 -2.77
CA GLY A 269 -28.44 -20.52 -2.64
C GLY A 269 -27.52 -19.73 -3.57
N TYR A 270 -26.28 -20.20 -3.70
CA TYR A 270 -25.16 -19.45 -4.29
C TYR A 270 -25.34 -19.21 -5.80
N HIS A 271 -25.90 -20.18 -6.53
CA HIS A 271 -26.08 -20.09 -7.98
C HIS A 271 -26.93 -18.91 -8.45
N HIS A 272 -27.91 -18.50 -7.65
CA HIS A 272 -28.91 -17.49 -8.00
C HIS A 272 -28.30 -16.18 -8.49
N SER A 273 -27.24 -15.71 -7.83
CA SER A 273 -26.66 -14.40 -8.12
C SER A 273 -25.93 -14.34 -9.46
N PHE A 274 -25.48 -15.47 -10.01
CA PHE A 274 -24.77 -15.50 -11.30
C PHE A 274 -25.66 -15.87 -12.48
N GLU A 275 -26.87 -16.40 -12.27
CA GLU A 275 -27.67 -17.01 -13.34
C GLU A 275 -27.85 -16.14 -14.59
N LYS A 276 -28.06 -14.83 -14.40
CA LYS A 276 -28.32 -13.87 -15.48
C LYS A 276 -27.07 -13.24 -16.09
N ILE A 277 -25.88 -13.55 -15.56
CA ILE A 277 -24.60 -13.05 -16.06
C ILE A 277 -23.59 -14.17 -16.36
N LYS A 278 -23.92 -15.44 -16.07
CA LYS A 278 -23.02 -16.58 -16.31
C LYS A 278 -22.66 -16.78 -17.79
N HIS A 279 -23.47 -16.27 -18.73
CA HIS A 279 -23.19 -16.38 -20.17
C HIS A 279 -21.99 -15.54 -20.62
N PHE A 280 -21.51 -14.61 -19.80
CA PHE A 280 -20.24 -13.91 -20.05
C PHE A 280 -19.03 -14.84 -19.81
N LEU A 281 -19.17 -15.82 -18.91
CA LEU A 281 -18.07 -16.61 -18.36
C LEU A 281 -17.87 -17.89 -19.17
N GLY A 282 -17.04 -17.82 -20.21
CA GLY A 282 -16.68 -18.99 -21.01
C GLY A 282 -15.74 -19.94 -20.27
N LYS A 283 -15.91 -21.24 -20.45
CA LYS A 283 -15.05 -22.28 -19.83
C LYS A 283 -13.57 -22.20 -20.23
N ASP A 284 -13.29 -21.68 -21.43
CA ASP A 284 -11.94 -21.54 -22.00
C ASP A 284 -11.46 -20.06 -21.97
N ASP A 285 -12.27 -19.17 -21.40
CA ASP A 285 -11.91 -17.76 -21.15
C ASP A 285 -11.12 -17.63 -19.84
N ILE A 286 -10.37 -16.54 -19.70
CA ILE A 286 -9.83 -16.13 -18.40
C ILE A 286 -10.90 -15.27 -17.72
N ASN A 287 -11.44 -15.74 -16.60
CA ASN A 287 -12.50 -15.06 -15.88
C ASN A 287 -11.98 -14.62 -14.51
N ILE A 288 -11.75 -13.31 -14.39
CA ILE A 288 -11.18 -12.64 -13.23
C ILE A 288 -12.32 -12.00 -12.41
N ALA A 289 -12.31 -12.16 -11.09
CA ALA A 289 -13.20 -11.40 -10.20
C ALA A 289 -12.44 -10.85 -8.99
N ASN A 290 -12.88 -9.70 -8.47
CA ASN A 290 -12.45 -9.21 -7.16
C ASN A 290 -13.20 -9.97 -6.06
N PHE A 291 -12.53 -10.87 -5.33
CA PHE A 291 -13.12 -11.54 -4.19
C PHE A 291 -12.99 -10.66 -2.94
N GLU A 292 -14.09 -10.00 -2.57
CA GLU A 292 -14.11 -8.97 -1.54
C GLU A 292 -14.69 -9.50 -0.22
N ALA A 293 -14.07 -10.56 0.26
CA ALA A 293 -14.33 -11.16 1.56
C ALA A 293 -13.09 -11.97 1.98
N VAL A 294 -13.17 -12.60 3.14
CA VAL A 294 -12.15 -13.53 3.62
C VAL A 294 -12.80 -14.84 4.05
N PHE A 295 -12.11 -15.95 3.83
CA PHE A 295 -12.45 -17.23 4.44
C PHE A 295 -11.81 -17.31 5.82
N SER A 296 -12.55 -17.80 6.82
CA SER A 296 -12.00 -17.98 8.15
C SER A 296 -12.63 -19.16 8.87
N LEU A 297 -11.83 -19.87 9.66
CA LEU A 297 -12.33 -20.85 10.62
C LEU A 297 -12.83 -20.16 11.90
N GLU A 298 -12.33 -18.96 12.19
CA GLU A 298 -12.68 -18.19 13.38
C GLU A 298 -14.04 -17.53 13.26
N ASN A 299 -14.78 -17.48 14.36
CA ASN A 299 -16.10 -16.83 14.40
C ASN A 299 -16.02 -15.35 14.74
N GLU A 300 -15.01 -14.93 15.49
CA GLU A 300 -14.80 -13.54 15.86
C GLU A 300 -13.62 -12.95 15.09
N SER A 301 -13.79 -11.71 14.64
CA SER A 301 -12.74 -10.95 13.96
C SER A 301 -11.97 -10.08 14.96
N PRO A 302 -10.64 -9.94 14.81
CA PRO A 302 -9.85 -9.00 15.61
C PRO A 302 -10.20 -7.52 15.33
N LEU A 303 -10.99 -7.26 14.29
CA LEU A 303 -11.50 -5.94 13.92
C LEU A 303 -12.93 -5.68 14.41
N LYS A 304 -13.49 -6.60 15.19
CA LYS A 304 -14.74 -6.36 15.93
C LYS A 304 -14.59 -5.03 16.69
N ASP A 305 -15.60 -4.18 16.56
CA ASP A 305 -15.66 -2.82 17.13
C ASP A 305 -14.67 -1.79 16.54
N LYS A 306 -13.81 -2.18 15.58
CA LYS A 306 -12.88 -1.26 14.87
C LYS A 306 -13.29 -0.96 13.43
N LYS A 307 -13.94 -1.92 12.76
CA LYS A 307 -14.35 -1.81 11.36
C LYS A 307 -15.85 -2.06 11.22
N SER A 308 -16.55 -1.17 10.50
CA SER A 308 -18.01 -1.23 10.37
C SER A 308 -18.52 -2.45 9.58
N PHE A 309 -17.73 -2.90 8.60
CA PHE A 309 -18.07 -4.02 7.73
C PHE A 309 -16.93 -5.04 7.74
N ILE A 310 -17.23 -6.20 8.30
CA ILE A 310 -16.36 -7.37 8.39
C ILE A 310 -17.06 -8.46 7.59
N LEU A 311 -16.42 -8.99 6.54
CA LEU A 311 -17.05 -9.87 5.56
C LEU A 311 -16.40 -11.25 5.57
N LYS A 312 -17.14 -12.24 6.09
CA LYS A 312 -16.73 -13.65 6.11
C LYS A 312 -17.54 -14.44 5.09
N ALA A 313 -16.86 -15.20 4.23
CA ALA A 313 -17.50 -16.10 3.28
C ALA A 313 -17.33 -17.58 3.68
N ASP A 314 -18.26 -18.44 3.23
CA ASP A 314 -18.14 -19.89 3.37
C ASP A 314 -17.22 -20.42 2.25
N ALA A 315 -16.01 -20.88 2.62
CA ALA A 315 -14.99 -21.29 1.65
C ALA A 315 -15.49 -22.39 0.71
N LYS A 316 -16.14 -23.43 1.24
CA LYS A 316 -16.54 -24.59 0.45
C LYS A 316 -17.60 -24.18 -0.58
N LYS A 317 -18.69 -23.56 -0.13
CA LYS A 317 -19.80 -23.20 -1.03
C LYS A 317 -19.41 -22.14 -2.05
N THR A 318 -18.62 -21.16 -1.62
CA THR A 318 -18.11 -20.09 -2.50
C THR A 318 -17.24 -20.66 -3.62
N LEU A 319 -16.27 -21.52 -3.29
CA LEU A 319 -15.34 -22.09 -4.27
C LEU A 319 -16.03 -23.12 -5.19
N GLU A 320 -17.00 -23.89 -4.67
CA GLU A 320 -17.84 -24.78 -5.48
C GLU A 320 -18.64 -23.99 -6.53
N GLU A 321 -19.27 -22.89 -6.13
CA GLU A 321 -20.02 -22.04 -7.06
C GLU A 321 -19.09 -21.41 -8.11
N PHE A 322 -17.98 -20.79 -7.69
CA PHE A 322 -17.01 -20.17 -8.60
C PHE A 322 -16.54 -21.12 -9.70
N LYS A 323 -16.24 -22.38 -9.34
CA LYS A 323 -15.87 -23.42 -10.33
C LYS A 323 -17.00 -23.75 -11.28
N SER A 324 -18.23 -23.85 -10.78
CA SER A 324 -19.39 -24.24 -11.59
C SER A 324 -19.72 -23.24 -12.71
N ILE A 325 -19.34 -21.97 -12.51
CA ILE A 325 -19.52 -20.87 -13.47
C ILE A 325 -18.21 -20.45 -14.16
N TYR A 326 -17.15 -21.24 -14.04
CA TYR A 326 -15.85 -21.00 -14.67
C TYR A 326 -15.12 -19.71 -14.24
N LEU A 327 -15.40 -19.17 -13.05
CA LEU A 327 -14.51 -18.18 -12.43
C LEU A 327 -13.23 -18.89 -11.98
N ASN A 328 -12.10 -18.51 -12.58
CA ASN A 328 -10.86 -19.27 -12.49
C ASN A 328 -9.65 -18.43 -12.06
N HIS A 329 -9.76 -17.10 -12.07
CA HIS A 329 -8.74 -16.18 -11.60
C HIS A 329 -9.35 -15.16 -10.65
N PHE A 330 -8.61 -14.76 -9.62
CA PHE A 330 -9.09 -13.78 -8.65
C PHE A 330 -8.06 -12.71 -8.34
N VAL A 331 -8.54 -11.51 -8.11
CA VAL A 331 -7.77 -10.43 -7.49
C VAL A 331 -8.22 -10.29 -6.05
N LEU A 332 -7.24 -10.21 -5.14
CA LEU A 332 -7.48 -10.26 -3.71
C LEU A 332 -7.03 -8.98 -2.99
N ALA A 333 -6.36 -8.05 -3.69
CA ALA A 333 -5.96 -6.79 -3.07
C ALA A 333 -7.16 -5.86 -2.88
N ASN A 334 -7.80 -5.97 -1.72
CA ASN A 334 -8.92 -5.14 -1.31
C ASN A 334 -8.92 -4.93 0.22
N ASN A 335 -9.88 -4.14 0.67
CA ASN A 335 -10.12 -3.77 2.06
C ASN A 335 -10.86 -4.84 2.90
N HIS A 336 -10.97 -6.10 2.45
CA HIS A 336 -11.70 -7.14 3.18
C HIS A 336 -10.92 -8.45 3.38
N LEU A 337 -9.85 -8.69 2.61
CA LEU A 337 -9.10 -9.95 2.68
C LEU A 337 -8.44 -10.23 4.04
N LYS A 338 -8.17 -9.20 4.85
CA LYS A 338 -7.61 -9.33 6.21
C LYS A 338 -8.64 -9.07 7.32
N ASP A 339 -9.93 -9.13 7.01
CA ASP A 339 -10.99 -8.94 8.00
C ASP A 339 -10.91 -9.91 9.20
N TYR A 340 -10.25 -11.05 9.03
CA TYR A 340 -9.97 -12.04 10.07
C TYR A 340 -8.46 -12.21 10.33
N GLY A 341 -7.69 -11.14 10.17
CA GLY A 341 -6.26 -11.11 10.49
C GLY A 341 -5.40 -12.01 9.59
N ASP A 342 -4.23 -12.38 10.11
CA ASP A 342 -3.24 -13.21 9.40
C ASP A 342 -3.74 -14.63 9.19
N GLU A 343 -4.50 -15.18 10.16
CA GLU A 343 -5.07 -16.52 10.08
C GLU A 343 -6.13 -16.62 8.98
N GLY A 344 -7.03 -15.63 8.88
CA GLY A 344 -8.03 -15.55 7.81
C GLY A 344 -7.40 -15.41 6.43
N LEU A 345 -6.38 -14.55 6.30
CA LEU A 345 -5.61 -14.42 5.07
C LEU A 345 -4.98 -15.76 4.67
N ALA A 346 -4.20 -16.37 5.55
CA ALA A 346 -3.48 -17.61 5.25
C ALA A 346 -4.43 -18.78 4.94
N TYR A 347 -5.58 -18.85 5.64
CA TYR A 347 -6.62 -19.81 5.34
C TYR A 347 -7.24 -19.56 3.96
N THR A 348 -7.51 -18.30 3.62
CA THR A 348 -8.07 -17.94 2.31
C THR A 348 -7.16 -18.37 1.17
N LEU A 349 -5.87 -17.99 1.22
CA LEU A 349 -4.90 -18.35 0.18
C LEU A 349 -4.81 -19.87 -0.01
N ARG A 350 -4.72 -20.62 1.10
CA ARG A 350 -4.70 -22.10 1.09
C ARG A 350 -5.95 -22.70 0.44
N GLN A 351 -7.12 -22.10 0.64
CA GLN A 351 -8.36 -22.60 0.07
C GLN A 351 -8.44 -22.35 -1.45
N PHE A 352 -7.93 -21.22 -1.93
CA PHE A 352 -7.75 -20.98 -3.37
C PHE A 352 -6.77 -21.99 -3.99
N ASP A 353 -5.62 -22.22 -3.35
CA ASP A 353 -4.62 -23.21 -3.80
C ASP A 353 -5.21 -24.62 -3.87
N GLN A 354 -5.88 -25.07 -2.81
CA GLN A 354 -6.52 -26.39 -2.75
C GLN A 354 -7.66 -26.53 -3.77
N ALA A 355 -8.32 -25.42 -4.10
CA ALA A 355 -9.33 -25.38 -5.14
C ALA A 355 -8.73 -25.36 -6.55
N ASN A 356 -7.42 -25.19 -6.72
CA ASN A 356 -6.76 -24.93 -8.01
C ASN A 356 -7.37 -23.72 -8.72
N ILE A 357 -7.63 -22.64 -7.98
CA ILE A 357 -8.09 -21.36 -8.51
C ILE A 357 -6.93 -20.37 -8.38
N SER A 358 -6.52 -19.77 -9.49
CA SER A 358 -5.42 -18.81 -9.52
C SER A 358 -5.81 -17.49 -8.88
N TYR A 359 -4.88 -16.83 -8.20
CA TYR A 359 -5.12 -15.54 -7.58
C TYR A 359 -3.87 -14.65 -7.58
N MET A 360 -4.07 -13.34 -7.42
CA MET A 360 -3.01 -12.36 -7.21
C MET A 360 -3.44 -11.25 -6.26
N GLY A 361 -2.50 -10.37 -5.86
CA GLY A 361 -2.78 -9.22 -5.01
C GLY A 361 -2.77 -9.51 -3.51
N ALA A 362 -2.38 -10.71 -3.09
CA ALA A 362 -2.21 -11.06 -1.69
C ALA A 362 -1.22 -12.21 -1.50
N GLY A 363 -0.56 -12.25 -0.35
CA GLY A 363 0.50 -13.22 -0.08
C GLY A 363 0.86 -13.31 1.40
N LEU A 364 1.62 -14.34 1.76
CA LEU A 364 2.15 -14.53 3.12
C LEU A 364 3.35 -13.62 3.44
N ASN A 365 3.82 -12.88 2.44
CA ASN A 365 4.80 -11.82 2.55
C ASN A 365 4.57 -10.81 1.42
N GLN A 366 5.28 -9.68 1.44
CA GLN A 366 5.09 -8.59 0.48
C GLN A 366 5.51 -8.97 -0.95
N LYS A 367 6.56 -9.77 -1.13
CA LYS A 367 6.98 -10.25 -2.46
C LYS A 367 5.87 -11.09 -3.11
N ASP A 368 5.34 -12.07 -2.38
CA ASP A 368 4.25 -12.92 -2.84
C ASP A 368 2.97 -12.13 -3.11
N ALA A 369 2.65 -11.14 -2.27
CA ALA A 369 1.47 -10.31 -2.45
C ALA A 369 1.48 -9.54 -3.77
N HIS A 370 2.66 -9.11 -4.22
CA HIS A 370 2.83 -8.38 -5.48
C HIS A 370 3.07 -9.29 -6.70
N LYS A 371 2.91 -10.61 -6.58
CA LYS A 371 2.85 -11.49 -7.77
C LYS A 371 1.73 -11.01 -8.70
N TYR A 372 1.98 -11.15 -10.00
CA TYR A 372 1.10 -10.67 -11.06
C TYR A 372 0.86 -11.79 -12.06
N PHE A 373 -0.20 -11.68 -12.87
CA PHE A 373 -0.43 -12.62 -13.96
C PHE A 373 0.33 -12.18 -15.21
N GLU A 374 0.96 -13.13 -15.90
CA GLU A 374 1.46 -12.92 -17.25
C GLU A 374 0.69 -13.82 -18.21
N ILE A 375 -0.14 -13.20 -19.03
CA ILE A 375 -1.08 -13.84 -19.94
C ILE A 375 -0.52 -13.81 -21.35
N SER A 376 -0.41 -14.98 -21.95
CA SER A 376 -0.05 -15.14 -23.37
C SER A 376 -1.29 -15.50 -24.20
N PHE A 377 -1.39 -14.89 -25.39
CA PHE A 377 -2.37 -15.24 -26.41
C PHE A 377 -1.72 -15.08 -27.79
N GLU A 378 -1.60 -16.19 -28.53
CA GLU A 378 -0.82 -16.25 -29.77
C GLU A 378 0.59 -15.68 -29.58
N ASN A 379 0.93 -14.56 -30.23
CA ASN A 379 2.20 -13.86 -30.12
C ASN A 379 2.14 -12.61 -29.22
N LYS A 380 1.00 -12.37 -28.54
CA LYS A 380 0.79 -11.22 -27.65
C LYS A 380 0.94 -11.63 -26.19
N HIS A 381 1.46 -10.68 -25.39
CA HIS A 381 1.72 -10.86 -23.97
C HIS A 381 1.17 -9.68 -23.17
N TYR A 382 0.52 -10.00 -22.05
CA TYR A 382 -0.12 -9.05 -21.16
C TYR A 382 0.33 -9.33 -19.73
N ALA A 383 0.78 -8.32 -19.00
CA ALA A 383 0.94 -8.39 -17.55
C ALA A 383 -0.27 -7.77 -16.86
N VAL A 384 -0.83 -8.45 -15.86
CA VAL A 384 -1.95 -7.95 -15.06
C VAL A 384 -1.50 -7.81 -13.62
N PHE A 385 -1.46 -6.59 -13.11
CA PHE A 385 -1.13 -6.27 -11.72
C PHE A 385 -2.40 -5.95 -10.93
N ASN A 386 -2.37 -6.16 -9.61
CA ASN A 386 -3.45 -5.76 -8.71
C ASN A 386 -2.91 -5.14 -7.42
N GLY A 387 -3.62 -4.12 -6.93
CA GLY A 387 -3.30 -3.49 -5.66
C GLY A 387 -4.50 -2.74 -5.06
N TYR A 388 -4.47 -2.62 -3.74
CA TYR A 388 -5.36 -1.78 -2.96
C TYR A 388 -4.69 -0.41 -2.74
N TRP A 389 -5.40 0.71 -2.93
CA TRP A 389 -4.80 2.02 -2.62
C TRP A 389 -4.44 2.15 -1.13
N HIS A 390 -3.50 3.03 -0.80
CA HIS A 390 -3.11 3.27 0.59
C HIS A 390 -4.21 4.00 1.37
N ARG A 391 -4.48 3.52 2.60
CA ARG A 391 -5.40 4.14 3.56
C ARG A 391 -4.76 4.05 4.95
N ASP A 392 -4.60 5.19 5.62
CA ASP A 392 -3.98 5.25 6.95
C ASP A 392 -4.62 4.27 7.94
N THR A 393 -5.95 4.19 7.98
CA THR A 393 -6.65 3.23 8.86
C THR A 393 -6.33 1.78 8.50
N ALA A 394 -6.22 1.45 7.20
CA ALA A 394 -5.88 0.09 6.79
C ALA A 394 -4.41 -0.26 7.08
N TYR A 395 -3.52 0.74 7.05
CA TYR A 395 -2.11 0.59 7.36
C TYR A 395 -1.86 0.53 8.88
N LEU A 396 -2.40 1.49 9.65
CA LEU A 396 -2.12 1.68 11.07
C LEU A 396 -3.00 0.84 11.99
N ASP A 397 -4.30 0.76 11.71
CA ASP A 397 -5.28 0.21 12.66
C ASP A 397 -5.68 -1.24 12.34
N TYR A 398 -5.71 -1.59 11.05
CA TYR A 398 -6.20 -2.89 10.58
C TYR A 398 -5.09 -3.85 10.10
N ASP A 399 -3.88 -3.35 9.87
CA ASP A 399 -2.72 -4.16 9.47
C ASP A 399 -2.89 -4.88 8.11
N PHE A 400 -3.54 -4.25 7.13
CA PHE A 400 -3.99 -4.91 5.88
C PHE A 400 -2.91 -5.20 4.85
N TYR A 401 -1.97 -4.29 4.68
CA TYR A 401 -0.98 -4.40 3.62
C TYR A 401 0.10 -5.41 3.97
N ALA A 402 0.59 -6.14 2.96
CA ALA A 402 1.79 -6.95 3.11
C ALA A 402 3.01 -6.02 3.19
N LEU A 403 3.88 -6.22 4.19
CA LEU A 403 5.06 -5.40 4.45
C LEU A 403 6.24 -6.30 4.82
N GLY A 404 7.30 -6.30 4.01
CA GLY A 404 8.44 -7.18 4.19
C GLY A 404 8.03 -8.65 4.26
N LEU A 405 8.44 -9.35 5.32
CA LEU A 405 8.07 -10.75 5.56
C LEU A 405 6.64 -10.96 6.09
N ARG A 406 5.88 -9.89 6.36
CA ARG A 406 4.51 -9.98 6.86
C ARG A 406 3.51 -10.12 5.71
N GLY A 407 2.55 -11.02 5.87
CA GLY A 407 1.48 -11.26 4.91
C GLY A 407 0.42 -10.14 4.88
N GLY A 408 -0.22 -10.02 3.73
CA GLY A 408 -1.31 -9.07 3.51
C GLY A 408 -1.64 -8.90 2.05
N VAL A 409 -2.33 -7.79 1.74
CA VAL A 409 -2.66 -7.40 0.37
C VAL A 409 -1.57 -6.53 -0.26
N ALA A 410 -1.42 -6.62 -1.58
CA ALA A 410 -0.60 -5.68 -2.35
C ALA A 410 -1.20 -4.27 -2.31
N CYS A 411 -0.34 -3.26 -2.43
CA CYS A 411 -0.76 -1.86 -2.42
C CYS A 411 -0.41 -1.17 -3.74
N LEU A 412 -1.22 -0.20 -4.16
CA LEU A 412 -0.91 0.71 -5.27
C LEU A 412 0.13 1.73 -4.80
N ASN A 413 1.37 1.29 -4.62
CA ASN A 413 2.46 2.01 -3.99
C ASN A 413 3.73 2.01 -4.87
N GLY A 414 4.85 2.44 -4.29
CA GLY A 414 6.16 2.37 -4.94
C GLY A 414 6.61 0.97 -5.38
N VAL A 415 6.29 -0.10 -4.65
CA VAL A 415 6.68 -1.49 -5.01
C VAL A 415 6.06 -1.87 -6.34
N LEU A 416 4.74 -1.69 -6.46
CA LEU A 416 4.00 -2.01 -7.68
C LEU A 416 4.41 -1.09 -8.84
N LEU A 417 4.66 0.19 -8.58
CA LEU A 417 5.14 1.13 -9.59
C LEU A 417 6.52 0.72 -10.15
N GLU A 418 7.48 0.39 -9.29
CA GLU A 418 8.81 -0.04 -9.72
C GLU A 418 8.76 -1.34 -10.52
N GLN A 419 7.86 -2.26 -10.16
CA GLN A 419 7.62 -3.48 -10.93
C GLN A 419 7.06 -3.19 -12.33
N ILE A 420 6.05 -2.31 -12.43
CA ILE A 420 5.46 -1.92 -13.72
C ILE A 420 6.53 -1.28 -14.62
N VAL A 421 7.32 -0.33 -14.08
CA VAL A 421 8.39 0.36 -14.81
C VAL A 421 9.42 -0.65 -15.30
N ARG A 422 9.92 -1.53 -14.42
CA ARG A 422 10.91 -2.56 -14.78
C ARG A 422 10.36 -3.53 -15.82
N TYR A 423 9.11 -3.97 -15.67
CA TYR A 423 8.47 -4.85 -16.63
C TYR A 423 8.33 -4.18 -18.01
N LYS A 424 7.90 -2.91 -18.06
CA LYS A 424 7.77 -2.18 -19.33
C LYS A 424 9.11 -1.95 -20.01
N GLN A 425 10.15 -1.64 -19.25
CA GLN A 425 11.52 -1.48 -19.78
C GLN A 425 12.07 -2.78 -20.36
N THR A 426 11.85 -3.91 -19.67
CA THR A 426 12.31 -5.23 -20.12
C THR A 426 11.48 -5.78 -21.28
N HIS A 427 10.18 -5.46 -21.33
CA HIS A 427 9.24 -5.97 -22.32
C HIS A 427 8.43 -4.84 -22.99
N PRO A 428 9.07 -3.98 -23.81
CA PRO A 428 8.45 -2.75 -24.33
C PRO A 428 7.21 -2.99 -25.22
N LYS A 429 7.07 -4.20 -25.79
CA LYS A 429 5.93 -4.58 -26.64
C LYS A 429 4.77 -5.22 -25.86
N HIS A 430 4.99 -5.64 -24.62
CA HIS A 430 3.95 -6.26 -23.81
C HIS A 430 3.00 -5.16 -23.31
N LYS A 431 1.73 -5.52 -23.14
CA LYS A 431 0.73 -4.62 -22.56
C LYS A 431 0.59 -4.83 -21.07
N ILE A 432 0.39 -3.74 -20.33
CA ILE A 432 0.23 -3.79 -18.87
C ILE A 432 -1.20 -3.37 -18.50
N ILE A 433 -1.89 -4.22 -17.76
CA ILE A 433 -3.21 -3.98 -17.18
C ILE A 433 -3.04 -3.84 -15.67
N VAL A 434 -3.63 -2.82 -15.05
CA VAL A 434 -3.63 -2.66 -13.60
C VAL A 434 -5.05 -2.66 -13.09
N ILE A 435 -5.36 -3.60 -12.20
CA ILE A 435 -6.65 -3.72 -11.53
C ILE A 435 -6.54 -3.07 -10.15
N CYS A 436 -7.24 -1.95 -9.95
CA CYS A 436 -7.10 -1.11 -8.76
C CYS A 436 -8.32 -1.24 -7.85
N HIS A 437 -8.16 -1.66 -6.60
CA HIS A 437 -9.19 -1.48 -5.58
C HIS A 437 -9.02 -0.09 -4.94
N TRP A 438 -9.90 0.85 -5.26
CA TRP A 438 -9.78 2.25 -4.83
C TRP A 438 -11.10 3.01 -4.88
N GLY A 439 -11.07 4.28 -4.50
CA GLY A 439 -12.25 5.14 -4.53
C GLY A 439 -13.07 5.06 -3.24
N VAL A 440 -14.11 5.88 -3.19
CA VAL A 440 -15.00 5.98 -2.04
C VAL A 440 -16.36 5.42 -2.45
N ASP A 441 -16.93 4.56 -1.62
CA ASP A 441 -18.20 3.89 -1.84
C ASP A 441 -19.26 4.86 -2.38
N PHE A 442 -19.79 4.53 -3.55
CA PHE A 442 -20.86 5.25 -4.23
C PHE A 442 -20.54 6.72 -4.57
N LYS A 443 -19.26 7.12 -4.63
CA LYS A 443 -18.84 8.48 -5.02
C LYS A 443 -18.18 8.53 -6.39
N PRO A 444 -18.16 9.70 -7.06
CA PRO A 444 -17.36 9.93 -8.26
C PRO A 444 -15.84 9.79 -8.02
N PRO A 445 -15.02 9.70 -9.08
CA PRO A 445 -13.57 9.61 -8.97
C PRO A 445 -12.96 10.75 -8.13
N THR A 446 -12.08 10.38 -7.21
CA THR A 446 -11.35 11.31 -6.35
C THR A 446 -10.10 11.86 -7.05
N LYS A 447 -9.56 12.97 -6.52
CA LYS A 447 -8.25 13.51 -6.95
C LYS A 447 -7.12 12.50 -6.79
N GLU A 448 -7.18 11.67 -5.75
CA GLU A 448 -6.15 10.65 -5.51
C GLU A 448 -6.22 9.53 -6.55
N GLN A 449 -7.42 9.07 -6.93
CA GLN A 449 -7.57 8.13 -8.04
C GLN A 449 -6.98 8.70 -9.34
N MET A 450 -7.25 9.97 -9.67
CA MET A 450 -6.69 10.62 -10.86
C MET A 450 -5.15 10.72 -10.81
N LYS A 451 -4.59 11.07 -9.65
CA LYS A 451 -3.15 11.15 -9.43
C LYS A 451 -2.49 9.78 -9.61
N LEU A 452 -2.98 8.74 -8.94
CA LEU A 452 -2.46 7.37 -9.06
C LEU A 452 -2.60 6.84 -10.49
N ALA A 453 -3.73 7.09 -11.17
CA ALA A 453 -3.89 6.71 -12.56
C ALA A 453 -2.87 7.38 -13.49
N SER A 454 -2.58 8.67 -13.28
CA SER A 454 -1.54 9.39 -14.02
C SER A 454 -0.16 8.78 -13.81
N ILE A 455 0.20 8.46 -12.56
CA ILE A 455 1.48 7.83 -12.20
C ILE A 455 1.60 6.44 -12.85
N LEU A 456 0.58 5.60 -12.71
CA LEU A 456 0.61 4.22 -13.22
C LEU A 456 0.70 4.19 -14.75
N THR A 457 -0.04 5.07 -15.45
CA THR A 457 0.04 5.20 -16.91
C THR A 457 1.39 5.75 -17.37
N GLN A 458 1.98 6.71 -16.64
CA GLN A 458 3.37 7.16 -16.88
C GLN A 458 4.39 6.04 -16.68
N GLY A 459 4.17 5.17 -15.69
CA GLY A 459 5.02 4.02 -15.41
C GLY A 459 4.96 2.92 -16.47
N GLY A 460 3.94 2.93 -17.34
CA GLY A 460 3.81 1.99 -18.46
C GLY A 460 2.51 1.19 -18.49
N ALA A 461 1.56 1.44 -17.58
CA ALA A 461 0.23 0.83 -17.64
C ALA A 461 -0.48 1.23 -18.94
N ASP A 462 -0.93 0.23 -19.72
CA ASP A 462 -1.67 0.41 -20.96
C ASP A 462 -3.19 0.47 -20.73
N LEU A 463 -3.69 -0.14 -19.66
CA LEU A 463 -5.08 -0.09 -19.23
C LEU A 463 -5.17 -0.10 -17.70
N ILE A 464 -6.04 0.74 -17.13
CA ILE A 464 -6.40 0.70 -15.71
C ILE A 464 -7.88 0.39 -15.56
N LEU A 465 -8.19 -0.60 -14.71
CA LEU A 465 -9.56 -0.98 -14.34
C LEU A 465 -9.72 -0.88 -12.83
N GLY A 466 -10.49 0.10 -12.37
CA GLY A 466 -10.80 0.28 -10.96
C GLY A 466 -12.04 -0.47 -10.50
N HIS A 467 -12.09 -0.82 -9.22
CA HIS A 467 -13.26 -1.30 -8.48
C HIS A 467 -13.17 -0.84 -7.01
N GLY A 468 -14.10 -1.25 -6.13
CA GLY A 468 -14.16 -0.81 -4.72
C GLY A 468 -15.03 0.43 -4.46
N ALA A 469 -15.34 1.24 -5.48
CA ALA A 469 -16.33 2.30 -5.35
C ALA A 469 -17.79 1.79 -5.33
N HIS A 470 -18.02 0.48 -5.49
CA HIS A 470 -19.34 -0.17 -5.51
C HIS A 470 -20.36 0.37 -6.53
N THR A 471 -19.95 1.27 -7.44
CA THR A 471 -20.73 1.79 -8.56
C THR A 471 -19.80 2.03 -9.76
N ILE A 472 -20.34 2.05 -10.98
CA ILE A 472 -19.56 2.47 -12.15
C ILE A 472 -19.03 3.90 -11.96
N GLN A 473 -17.86 4.19 -12.54
CA GLN A 473 -17.29 5.53 -12.63
C GLN A 473 -16.92 5.85 -14.10
N PRO A 474 -16.71 7.13 -14.45
CA PRO A 474 -16.33 7.52 -15.80
C PRO A 474 -15.04 6.86 -16.29
N VAL A 475 -14.90 6.81 -17.61
CA VAL A 475 -13.68 6.42 -18.32
C VAL A 475 -13.00 7.67 -18.84
N GLN A 476 -11.68 7.76 -18.66
CA GLN A 476 -10.88 8.88 -19.16
C GLN A 476 -9.61 8.36 -19.83
N PHE A 477 -9.16 9.02 -20.91
CA PHE A 477 -7.80 8.82 -21.42
C PHE A 477 -6.81 9.67 -20.63
N ILE A 478 -5.87 9.03 -19.95
CA ILE A 478 -4.78 9.67 -19.22
C ILE A 478 -3.47 9.18 -19.82
N ASN A 479 -2.60 10.11 -20.24
CA ASN A 479 -1.38 9.78 -21.01
C ASN A 479 -1.67 8.91 -22.25
N GLN A 480 -2.79 9.17 -22.93
CA GLN A 480 -3.30 8.40 -24.08
C GLN A 480 -3.66 6.93 -23.77
N LYS A 481 -3.82 6.58 -22.49
CA LYS A 481 -4.23 5.24 -22.04
C LYS A 481 -5.61 5.28 -21.39
N PRO A 482 -6.51 4.33 -21.68
CA PRO A 482 -7.82 4.29 -21.05
C PRO A 482 -7.72 3.94 -19.56
N VAL A 483 -8.42 4.73 -18.75
CA VAL A 483 -8.59 4.54 -17.31
C VAL A 483 -10.07 4.43 -17.03
N VAL A 484 -10.52 3.24 -16.67
CA VAL A 484 -11.87 3.01 -16.14
C VAL A 484 -11.78 3.16 -14.64
N PHE A 485 -12.26 4.27 -14.08
CA PHE A 485 -12.05 4.55 -12.66
C PHE A 485 -12.76 3.55 -11.72
N GLY A 486 -13.84 2.94 -12.18
CA GLY A 486 -14.66 2.04 -11.37
C GLY A 486 -15.60 1.22 -12.25
N ILE A 487 -15.55 -0.11 -12.14
CA ILE A 487 -16.53 -1.02 -12.75
C ILE A 487 -17.64 -1.42 -11.77
N GLY A 488 -17.58 -0.99 -10.52
CA GLY A 488 -18.61 -1.22 -9.51
C GLY A 488 -18.79 -2.68 -9.09
N ASN A 489 -19.95 -3.01 -8.55
CA ASN A 489 -20.28 -4.36 -8.09
C ASN A 489 -20.52 -5.33 -9.25
N ALA A 490 -20.09 -6.59 -9.11
CA ALA A 490 -20.64 -7.69 -9.91
C ALA A 490 -21.72 -8.42 -9.10
N VAL A 491 -21.32 -9.45 -8.36
CA VAL A 491 -22.17 -10.17 -7.40
C VAL A 491 -21.73 -9.79 -5.99
N PHE A 492 -22.22 -8.65 -5.48
CA PHE A 492 -21.91 -8.20 -4.12
C PHE A 492 -23.19 -8.07 -3.30
N ASN A 493 -23.51 -9.09 -2.50
CA ASN A 493 -24.86 -9.28 -1.95
C ASN A 493 -25.18 -8.48 -0.66
N SER A 494 -24.72 -7.23 -0.60
CA SER A 494 -25.23 -6.23 0.34
C SER A 494 -26.63 -5.75 -0.05
N ASP A 495 -27.27 -4.88 0.73
CA ASP A 495 -28.54 -4.24 0.31
C ASP A 495 -28.28 -3.14 -0.75
N GLY A 496 -27.04 -2.63 -0.84
CA GLY A 496 -26.65 -1.48 -1.63
C GLY A 496 -27.14 -0.15 -1.04
N GLU A 497 -26.44 0.95 -1.37
CA GLU A 497 -26.77 2.30 -0.87
C GLU A 497 -27.03 3.30 -2.00
N TYR A 498 -27.30 2.81 -3.22
CA TYR A 498 -27.39 3.65 -4.43
C TYR A 498 -28.36 4.83 -4.28
N GLU A 499 -29.58 4.61 -3.78
CA GLU A 499 -30.56 5.69 -3.62
C GLU A 499 -30.14 6.70 -2.54
N GLN A 500 -29.61 6.21 -1.41
CA GLN A 500 -29.17 7.04 -0.27
C GLN A 500 -27.96 7.91 -0.63
N GLN A 501 -27.04 7.34 -1.42
CA GLN A 501 -25.82 7.99 -1.86
C GLN A 501 -25.97 8.75 -3.19
N GLN A 502 -27.16 8.71 -3.80
CA GLN A 502 -27.44 9.28 -5.13
C GLN A 502 -26.51 8.75 -6.24
N ALA A 503 -26.13 7.47 -6.13
CA ALA A 503 -25.27 6.79 -7.09
C ALA A 503 -26.07 6.00 -8.10
N LEU A 504 -25.45 5.70 -9.25
CA LEU A 504 -26.07 4.87 -10.27
C LEU A 504 -26.07 3.39 -9.84
N PRO A 505 -27.20 2.67 -9.98
CA PRO A 505 -27.36 1.28 -9.56
C PRO A 505 -26.75 0.29 -10.56
N PHE A 506 -25.56 0.62 -11.05
CA PHE A 506 -24.88 -0.15 -12.08
C PHE A 506 -23.51 -0.60 -11.61
N GLY A 507 -23.20 -1.85 -11.94
CA GLY A 507 -21.84 -2.33 -12.10
C GLY A 507 -21.55 -2.60 -13.58
N CYS A 508 -20.42 -3.21 -13.87
CA CYS A 508 -19.97 -3.45 -15.22
C CYS A 508 -19.09 -4.70 -15.29
N ILE A 509 -19.31 -5.51 -16.33
CA ILE A 509 -18.39 -6.58 -16.73
C ILE A 509 -17.46 -6.01 -17.80
N ALA A 510 -16.15 -5.97 -17.51
CA ALA A 510 -15.13 -5.55 -18.47
C ALA A 510 -14.64 -6.79 -19.24
N ARG A 511 -14.84 -6.81 -20.56
CA ARG A 511 -14.43 -7.90 -21.44
C ARG A 511 -13.34 -7.43 -22.40
N LEU A 512 -12.18 -8.05 -22.34
CA LEU A 512 -11.05 -7.79 -23.22
C LEU A 512 -11.06 -8.81 -24.37
N ASP A 513 -10.94 -8.31 -25.60
CA ASP A 513 -10.65 -9.10 -26.81
C ASP A 513 -9.17 -8.84 -27.17
N LEU A 514 -8.30 -9.78 -26.78
CA LEU A 514 -6.85 -9.66 -26.93
C LEU A 514 -6.42 -9.72 -28.41
N ALA A 515 -7.18 -10.41 -29.27
CA ALA A 515 -6.89 -10.44 -30.70
C ALA A 515 -6.97 -9.03 -31.30
N LYS A 516 -7.96 -8.24 -30.86
CA LYS A 516 -8.24 -6.90 -31.40
C LYS A 516 -7.77 -5.74 -30.52
N ASP A 517 -7.30 -6.03 -29.31
CA ASP A 517 -6.94 -5.03 -28.30
C ASP A 517 -8.12 -4.10 -27.97
N LEU A 518 -9.30 -4.70 -27.78
CA LEU A 518 -10.54 -3.99 -27.47
C LEU A 518 -11.00 -4.30 -26.05
N LEU A 519 -11.40 -3.26 -25.33
CA LEU A 519 -12.12 -3.33 -24.07
C LEU A 519 -13.59 -3.04 -24.32
N ARG A 520 -14.46 -3.95 -23.89
CA ARG A 520 -15.91 -3.75 -23.86
C ARG A 520 -16.40 -3.69 -22.43
N LEU A 521 -17.13 -2.64 -22.10
CA LEU A 521 -17.75 -2.41 -20.80
C LEU A 521 -19.25 -2.69 -20.92
N TYR A 522 -19.71 -3.79 -20.35
CA TYR A 522 -21.12 -4.21 -20.33
C TYR A 522 -21.75 -3.82 -18.99
N PRO A 523 -22.57 -2.76 -18.91
CA PRO A 523 -23.23 -2.40 -17.66
C PRO A 523 -24.24 -3.48 -17.24
N ILE A 524 -24.29 -3.75 -15.95
CA ILE A 524 -25.25 -4.64 -15.31
C ILE A 524 -25.99 -3.87 -14.21
N TYR A 525 -27.27 -4.16 -14.04
CA TYR A 525 -28.07 -3.57 -12.98
C TYR A 525 -27.81 -4.31 -11.66
N THR A 526 -27.42 -3.59 -10.61
CA THR A 526 -26.85 -4.18 -9.38
C THR A 526 -27.49 -3.67 -8.09
N ASN A 527 -28.64 -2.97 -8.16
CA ASN A 527 -29.43 -2.67 -6.96
C ASN A 527 -30.14 -3.94 -6.47
N ASN A 528 -29.54 -4.58 -5.47
CA ASN A 528 -29.92 -5.89 -4.97
C ASN A 528 -31.35 -5.98 -4.41
N LEU A 529 -31.89 -4.88 -3.86
CA LEU A 529 -33.28 -4.85 -3.39
C LEU A 529 -34.30 -4.87 -4.55
N LYS A 530 -33.88 -4.48 -5.75
CA LYS A 530 -34.71 -4.54 -6.98
C LYS A 530 -34.47 -5.83 -7.76
N THR A 531 -33.23 -6.29 -7.81
CA THR A 531 -32.86 -7.52 -8.54
C THR A 531 -33.13 -8.80 -7.76
N PHE A 532 -33.43 -8.67 -6.46
CA PHE A 532 -33.41 -9.78 -5.52
C PHE A 532 -32.05 -10.51 -5.56
N TRP A 533 -30.95 -9.74 -5.47
CA TRP A 533 -29.56 -10.22 -5.47
C TRP A 533 -29.17 -11.07 -6.71
N GLN A 534 -29.75 -10.75 -7.86
CA GLN A 534 -29.44 -11.37 -9.16
C GLN A 534 -29.18 -10.29 -10.22
N PRO A 535 -27.95 -9.76 -10.31
CA PRO A 535 -27.60 -8.77 -11.32
C PRO A 535 -27.89 -9.25 -12.75
N TYR A 536 -28.17 -8.31 -13.66
CA TYR A 536 -28.50 -8.64 -15.05
C TYR A 536 -28.06 -7.54 -16.03
N PRO A 537 -27.81 -7.87 -17.32
CA PRO A 537 -27.48 -6.88 -18.35
C PRO A 537 -28.56 -5.81 -18.49
N VAL A 538 -28.16 -4.54 -18.55
CA VAL A 538 -29.10 -3.41 -18.59
C VAL A 538 -29.97 -3.39 -19.87
N ASP A 539 -31.19 -2.87 -19.74
CA ASP A 539 -32.04 -2.53 -20.89
C ASP A 539 -31.53 -1.27 -21.63
N ILE A 540 -32.24 -0.83 -22.67
CA ILE A 540 -31.82 0.34 -23.46
C ILE A 540 -31.85 1.66 -22.65
N LYS A 541 -32.78 1.81 -21.71
CA LYS A 541 -32.96 3.03 -20.93
C LYS A 541 -31.86 3.14 -19.88
N ASP A 542 -31.57 2.04 -19.20
CA ASP A 542 -30.50 1.97 -18.22
C ASP A 542 -29.13 1.99 -18.89
N PHE A 543 -28.98 1.37 -20.07
CA PHE A 543 -27.77 1.51 -20.87
C PHE A 543 -27.50 2.96 -21.25
N SER A 544 -28.50 3.70 -21.74
CA SER A 544 -28.32 5.11 -22.09
C SER A 544 -27.80 5.94 -20.91
N LYS A 545 -28.28 5.70 -19.68
CA LYS A 545 -27.76 6.36 -18.47
C LYS A 545 -26.33 5.92 -18.16
N ALA A 546 -26.09 4.62 -18.12
CA ALA A 546 -24.79 4.06 -17.78
C ALA A 546 -23.71 4.48 -18.79
N SER A 547 -23.99 4.36 -20.09
CA SER A 547 -23.07 4.75 -21.16
C SER A 547 -22.78 6.25 -21.11
N THR A 548 -23.81 7.10 -20.99
CA THR A 548 -23.62 8.56 -20.90
C THR A 548 -22.72 8.95 -19.74
N TYR A 549 -22.89 8.29 -18.59
CA TYR A 549 -22.05 8.55 -17.43
C TYR A 549 -20.62 8.02 -17.62
N MET A 550 -20.45 6.78 -18.07
CA MET A 550 -19.13 6.20 -18.33
C MET A 550 -18.34 6.99 -19.36
N THR A 551 -18.98 7.48 -20.42
CA THR A 551 -18.31 8.19 -21.51
C THR A 551 -18.29 9.70 -21.32
N SER A 552 -18.67 10.22 -20.15
CA SER A 552 -18.77 11.67 -19.88
C SER A 552 -17.43 12.42 -19.98
N LEU A 553 -16.30 11.71 -19.89
CA LEU A 553 -14.95 12.26 -20.04
C LEU A 553 -14.26 11.79 -21.33
N LEU A 554 -15.00 11.15 -22.25
CA LEU A 554 -14.51 10.70 -23.55
C LEU A 554 -15.00 11.61 -24.67
N THR A 555 -14.24 11.65 -25.77
CA THR A 555 -14.73 12.22 -27.02
C THR A 555 -15.40 11.12 -27.87
N PRO A 556 -16.40 11.44 -28.73
CA PRO A 556 -17.14 10.45 -29.51
C PRO A 556 -16.27 9.57 -30.42
N GLU A 557 -15.08 10.01 -30.81
CA GLU A 557 -14.15 9.27 -31.65
C GLU A 557 -13.41 8.15 -30.89
N ASN A 558 -13.41 8.23 -29.57
CA ASN A 558 -12.65 7.33 -28.69
C ASN A 558 -13.45 6.11 -28.21
N TYR A 559 -14.74 6.01 -28.54
CA TYR A 559 -15.56 4.88 -28.14
C TYR A 559 -16.69 4.56 -29.14
N ILE A 560 -17.21 3.35 -29.05
CA ILE A 560 -18.44 2.93 -29.74
C ILE A 560 -19.42 2.43 -28.68
N ALA A 561 -20.66 2.91 -28.71
CA ALA A 561 -21.74 2.36 -27.88
C ALA A 561 -22.67 1.52 -28.77
N THR A 562 -22.75 0.22 -28.51
CA THR A 562 -23.52 -0.71 -29.34
C THR A 562 -23.99 -1.93 -28.52
N GLN A 563 -24.45 -2.98 -29.19
CA GLN A 563 -24.91 -4.22 -28.56
C GLN A 563 -24.51 -5.46 -29.34
N ASP A 564 -24.41 -6.58 -28.64
CA ASP A 564 -24.26 -7.93 -29.19
C ASP A 564 -25.21 -8.90 -28.48
N ASN A 565 -24.94 -10.20 -28.59
CA ASN A 565 -25.71 -11.27 -27.94
C ASN A 565 -25.53 -11.35 -26.41
N LEU A 566 -24.47 -10.75 -25.84
CA LEU A 566 -24.24 -10.71 -24.40
C LEU A 566 -24.94 -9.52 -23.75
N GLY A 567 -25.05 -8.40 -24.47
CA GLY A 567 -25.76 -7.22 -24.01
C GLY A 567 -25.33 -5.94 -24.74
N ARG A 568 -25.62 -4.80 -24.11
CA ARG A 568 -25.20 -3.47 -24.56
C ARG A 568 -23.87 -3.11 -23.92
N TYR A 569 -22.98 -2.49 -24.68
CA TYR A 569 -21.63 -2.16 -24.21
C TYR A 569 -21.08 -0.87 -24.81
N VAL A 570 -20.11 -0.31 -24.08
CA VAL A 570 -19.18 0.71 -24.58
C VAL A 570 -17.86 0.01 -24.94
N GLU A 571 -17.40 0.17 -26.18
CA GLU A 571 -16.15 -0.40 -26.70
C GLU A 571 -15.09 0.68 -26.87
N ILE A 572 -13.87 0.38 -26.42
CA ILE A 572 -12.72 1.29 -26.39
C ILE A 572 -11.47 0.50 -26.79
N LYS A 573 -10.55 1.12 -27.54
CA LYS A 573 -9.23 0.56 -27.80
C LYS A 573 -8.30 0.81 -26.62
N PHE A 574 -7.47 -0.16 -26.27
CA PHE A 574 -6.48 -0.02 -25.19
C PHE A 574 -5.10 -0.51 -25.62
#